data_AF-A0A524EMX5-F1
#
_entry.id   AF-A0A524EMX5-F1
#
_cell.length_a   1.000
_cell.length_b   1.000
_cell.length_c   1.000
_cell.angle_alpha   90.00
_cell.angle_beta   90.00
_cell.angle_gamma   90.00
#
_symmetry.space_group_name_H-M   'P 1'
#
loop_
_entity.id
_entity.type
_entity.pdbx_description
1 polymer ?
#
loop_
_entity_poly.entity_id
_entity_poly.type
_entity_poly.pdbx_seq_one_letter_code
_entity_poly.pdbx_strand_id
1 'polypeptide(L)'
;MKELRTFLSDVLSAKRDLKEIYYRTRNKDTKADVKELVVAAISIQTTTKELLELRLESRVARKVLKDRKVTLSLKKWKAGLPKRVSDFKKKSSKLPQEHLTKFHDQLMKYMNEISETLNNWIIDIETLTDLPEPPK
;
A
#
# COMPACT_ATOMS: atom_id res chain seq x y z
N MET A 1 8.44 -12.69 -8.68
CA MET A 1 7.94 -11.88 -7.55
C MET A 1 6.54 -12.34 -7.21
N LYS A 2 6.46 -13.43 -6.44
CA LYS A 2 5.18 -13.93 -5.92
C LYS A 2 4.67 -12.95 -4.86
N GLU A 3 5.60 -12.39 -4.09
CA GLU A 3 5.44 -11.46 -2.99
C GLU A 3 4.73 -10.18 -3.41
N LEU A 4 5.18 -9.50 -4.47
CA LEU A 4 4.56 -8.26 -4.95
C LEU A 4 3.14 -8.50 -5.48
N ARG A 5 2.91 -9.62 -6.17
CA ARG A 5 1.57 -10.02 -6.64
C ARG A 5 0.64 -10.35 -5.47
N THR A 6 1.13 -11.09 -4.47
CA THR A 6 0.36 -11.38 -3.27
C THR A 6 0.04 -10.11 -2.50
N PHE A 7 1.01 -9.21 -2.34
CA PHE A 7 0.79 -7.93 -1.69
C PHE A 7 -0.27 -7.09 -2.43
N LEU A 8 -0.27 -7.08 -3.76
CA LEU A 8 -1.35 -6.44 -4.53
C LEU A 8 -2.73 -7.05 -4.22
N SER A 9 -2.83 -8.37 -4.09
CA SER A 9 -4.08 -9.03 -3.68
C SER A 9 -4.53 -8.62 -2.27
N ASP A 10 -3.58 -8.46 -1.35
CA ASP A 10 -3.86 -7.98 0.02
C ASP A 10 -4.35 -6.53 0.01
N VAL A 11 -3.73 -5.65 -0.79
CA VAL A 11 -4.16 -4.26 -0.97
C VAL A 11 -5.55 -4.17 -1.58
N LEU A 12 -5.87 -4.99 -2.59
CA LEU A 12 -7.20 -5.05 -3.18
C LEU A 12 -8.27 -5.48 -2.18
N SER A 13 -7.94 -6.44 -1.31
CA SER A 13 -8.81 -6.91 -0.24
C SER A 13 -9.02 -5.83 0.82
N ALA A 14 -7.94 -5.19 1.29
CA ALA A 14 -7.99 -4.05 2.21
C ALA A 14 -8.85 -2.91 1.66
N LYS A 15 -8.68 -2.53 0.39
CA LYS A 15 -9.50 -1.51 -0.27
C LYS A 15 -10.98 -1.89 -0.27
N ARG A 16 -11.32 -3.17 -0.52
CA ARG A 16 -12.71 -3.65 -0.50
C ARG A 16 -13.31 -3.53 0.89
N ASP A 17 -12.56 -3.93 1.92
CA ASP A 17 -12.99 -3.81 3.33
C ASP A 17 -13.23 -2.35 3.72
N LEU A 18 -12.33 -1.43 3.34
CA LEU A 18 -12.49 0.00 3.62
C LEU A 18 -13.71 0.58 2.88
N LYS A 19 -13.95 0.18 1.62
CA LYS A 19 -15.16 0.58 0.89
C LYS A 19 -16.43 0.08 1.58
N GLU A 20 -16.44 -1.14 2.09
CA GLU A 20 -17.59 -1.67 2.84
C GLU A 20 -17.92 -0.79 4.05
N ILE A 21 -16.90 -0.34 4.81
CA ILE A 21 -17.09 0.59 5.93
C ILE A 21 -17.66 1.92 5.43
N TYR A 22 -17.07 2.48 4.36
CA TYR A 22 -17.48 3.77 3.79
C TYR A 22 -18.97 3.79 3.40
N TYR A 23 -19.46 2.70 2.81
CA TYR A 23 -20.86 2.60 2.38
C TYR A 23 -21.83 2.29 3.53
N ARG A 24 -21.36 1.68 4.63
CA ARG A 24 -22.20 1.36 5.79
C ARG A 24 -22.28 2.50 6.81
N THR A 25 -21.22 3.30 6.93
CA THR A 25 -21.17 4.40 7.88
C THR A 25 -22.14 5.52 7.50
N ARG A 26 -22.93 5.97 8.49
CA ARG A 26 -23.79 7.16 8.38
C ARG A 26 -23.17 8.42 8.96
N ASN A 27 -22.23 8.28 9.90
CA ASN A 27 -21.50 9.41 10.47
C ASN A 27 -20.61 10.06 9.38
N LYS A 28 -20.74 11.37 9.19
CA LYS A 28 -20.03 12.09 8.11
C LYS A 28 -18.51 12.12 8.33
N ASP A 29 -18.07 12.30 9.57
CA ASP A 29 -16.65 12.40 9.91
C ASP A 29 -15.97 11.04 9.74
N THR A 30 -16.56 9.97 10.27
CA THR A 30 -16.08 8.61 10.02
C THR A 30 -16.03 8.30 8.52
N LYS A 31 -17.00 8.82 7.75
CA LYS A 31 -17.06 8.58 6.31
C LYS A 31 -15.93 9.31 5.57
N ALA A 32 -15.57 10.52 6.01
CA ALA A 32 -14.44 11.26 5.49
C ALA A 32 -13.12 10.52 5.77
N ASP A 33 -12.88 10.12 7.02
CA ASP A 33 -11.71 9.33 7.42
C ASP A 33 -11.57 8.05 6.58
N VAL A 34 -12.65 7.28 6.44
CA VAL A 34 -12.61 6.04 5.65
C VAL A 34 -12.35 6.35 4.17
N LYS A 35 -12.85 7.47 3.64
CA LYS A 35 -12.59 7.88 2.26
C LYS A 35 -11.09 8.14 2.04
N GLU A 36 -10.42 8.79 2.97
CA GLU A 36 -8.97 9.00 2.91
C GLU A 36 -8.21 7.67 2.89
N LEU A 37 -8.57 6.73 3.75
CA LEU A 37 -8.00 5.38 3.76
C LEU A 37 -8.24 4.64 2.43
N VAL A 38 -9.43 4.78 1.83
CA VAL A 38 -9.72 4.19 0.51
C VAL A 38 -8.83 4.81 -0.57
N VAL A 39 -8.62 6.13 -0.55
CA VAL A 39 -7.74 6.82 -1.50
C VAL A 39 -6.30 6.34 -1.33
N ALA A 40 -5.80 6.23 -0.10
CA ALA A 40 -4.48 5.69 0.18
C ALA A 40 -4.34 4.25 -0.35
N ALA A 41 -5.35 3.39 -0.16
CA ALA A 41 -5.33 2.02 -0.68
C ALA A 41 -5.29 1.99 -2.23
N ILE A 42 -6.00 2.92 -2.88
CA ILE A 42 -5.97 3.05 -4.34
C ILE A 42 -4.59 3.48 -4.81
N SER A 43 -3.97 4.46 -4.14
CA SER A 43 -2.61 4.90 -4.46
C SER A 43 -1.62 3.74 -4.38
N ILE A 44 -1.57 3.02 -3.25
CA ILE A 44 -0.72 1.81 -3.08
C ILE A 44 -0.99 0.79 -4.18
N GLN A 45 -2.27 0.56 -4.52
CA GLN A 45 -2.64 -0.39 -5.58
C GLN A 45 -2.07 0.04 -6.93
N THR A 46 -2.20 1.31 -7.30
CA THR A 46 -1.71 1.85 -8.57
C THR A 46 -0.20 1.73 -8.66
N THR A 47 0.54 2.23 -7.65
CA THR A 47 2.01 2.15 -7.61
C THR A 47 2.51 0.70 -7.62
N THR A 48 1.81 -0.21 -6.95
CA THR A 48 2.17 -1.64 -6.96
C THR A 48 1.98 -2.26 -8.35
N LYS A 49 0.96 -1.85 -9.12
CA LYS A 49 0.74 -2.31 -10.50
C LYS A 49 1.83 -1.78 -11.43
N GLU A 50 2.16 -0.50 -11.31
CA GLU A 50 3.24 0.13 -12.06
C GLU A 50 4.58 -0.58 -11.84
N LEU A 51 4.94 -0.89 -10.58
CA LEU A 51 6.13 -1.70 -10.28
C LEU A 51 6.08 -3.11 -10.89
N LEU A 52 4.90 -3.71 -11.03
CA LEU A 52 4.76 -5.00 -11.71
C LEU A 52 4.98 -4.89 -13.22
N GLU A 53 4.54 -3.77 -13.83
CA GLU A 53 4.72 -3.44 -15.25
C GLU A 53 6.19 -3.12 -15.55
N LEU A 54 6.80 -2.21 -14.79
CA LEU A 54 8.24 -1.89 -14.87
C LEU A 54 9.11 -3.14 -14.74
N ARG A 55 8.72 -4.11 -13.90
CA ARG A 55 9.42 -5.38 -13.76
C ARG A 55 9.38 -6.23 -15.05
N LEU A 56 8.31 -6.17 -15.82
CA LEU A 56 8.21 -6.91 -17.08
C LEU A 56 9.09 -6.26 -18.15
N GLU A 57 9.15 -4.93 -18.15
CA GLU A 57 9.82 -4.13 -19.17
C GLU A 57 11.34 -3.99 -18.91
N SER A 58 11.75 -3.83 -17.65
CA SER A 58 13.13 -3.49 -17.29
C SER A 58 13.87 -4.62 -16.57
N ARG A 59 15.12 -4.89 -17.01
CA ARG A 59 16.05 -5.79 -16.29
C ARG A 59 16.50 -5.16 -14.97
N VAL A 60 16.65 -3.83 -14.93
CA VAL A 60 17.00 -3.07 -13.72
C VAL A 60 15.91 -3.23 -12.67
N ALA A 61 14.64 -3.03 -13.06
CA ALA A 61 13.49 -3.26 -12.19
C ALA A 61 13.46 -4.68 -11.62
N ARG A 62 13.76 -5.71 -12.44
CA ARG A 62 13.88 -7.09 -11.95
C ARG A 62 14.98 -7.29 -10.92
N LYS A 63 16.08 -6.55 -11.02
CA LYS A 63 17.21 -6.62 -10.08
C LYS A 63 16.86 -5.90 -8.77
N VAL A 64 16.38 -4.66 -8.85
CA VAL A 64 15.95 -3.86 -7.68
C VAL A 64 14.87 -4.61 -6.89
N LEU A 65 13.84 -5.12 -7.56
CA LEU A 65 12.74 -5.81 -6.88
C LEU A 65 13.10 -7.19 -6.32
N LYS A 66 14.26 -7.76 -6.70
CA LYS A 66 14.79 -9.00 -6.10
C LYS A 66 15.62 -8.74 -4.85
N ASP A 67 15.88 -7.48 -4.51
CA ASP A 67 16.65 -7.13 -3.32
C ASP A 67 16.00 -7.71 -2.04
N ARG A 68 16.85 -8.13 -1.10
CA ARG A 68 16.41 -8.72 0.17
C ARG A 68 15.57 -7.72 0.98
N LYS A 69 15.93 -6.44 0.99
CA LYS A 69 15.19 -5.37 1.67
C LYS A 69 13.79 -5.22 1.10
N VAL A 70 13.64 -5.22 -0.23
CA VAL A 70 12.34 -5.18 -0.91
C VAL A 70 11.48 -6.37 -0.46
N THR A 71 12.05 -7.57 -0.49
CA THR A 71 11.35 -8.79 -0.08
C THR A 71 10.91 -8.74 1.39
N LEU A 72 11.75 -8.22 2.29
CA LEU A 72 11.42 -8.06 3.71
C LEU A 72 10.30 -7.03 3.92
N SER A 73 10.34 -5.90 3.23
CA SER A 73 9.30 -4.89 3.27
C SER A 73 7.95 -5.45 2.80
N LEU A 74 7.92 -6.16 1.66
CA LEU A 74 6.71 -6.80 1.16
C LEU A 74 6.14 -7.83 2.14
N LYS A 75 6.99 -8.63 2.81
CA LYS A 75 6.55 -9.58 3.84
C LYS A 75 5.96 -8.87 5.06
N LYS A 76 6.61 -7.78 5.52
CA LYS A 76 6.11 -6.94 6.62
C LYS A 76 4.73 -6.37 6.27
N TRP A 77 4.58 -5.83 5.07
CA TRP A 77 3.33 -5.22 4.63
C TRP A 77 2.20 -6.24 4.42
N LYS A 78 2.52 -7.41 3.88
CA LYS A 78 1.60 -8.55 3.76
C LYS A 78 1.01 -8.96 5.12
N ALA A 79 1.82 -8.99 6.18
CA ALA A 79 1.32 -9.31 7.51
C ALA A 79 0.59 -8.13 8.17
N GLY A 80 1.11 -6.90 7.97
CA GLY A 80 0.65 -5.72 8.70
C GLY A 80 -0.60 -5.06 8.13
N LEU A 81 -0.71 -4.90 6.80
CA LEU A 81 -1.82 -4.16 6.18
C LEU A 81 -3.17 -4.85 6.41
N PRO A 82 -3.35 -6.15 6.13
CA PRO A 82 -4.63 -6.82 6.35
C PRO A 82 -5.06 -6.79 7.82
N LYS A 83 -4.11 -6.99 8.73
CA LYS A 83 -4.38 -6.97 10.17
C LYS A 83 -4.89 -5.60 10.62
N ARG A 84 -4.20 -4.51 10.26
CA ARG A 84 -4.58 -3.15 10.66
C ARG A 84 -5.93 -2.73 10.07
N VAL A 85 -6.20 -3.10 8.82
CA VAL A 85 -7.50 -2.81 8.18
C VAL A 85 -8.63 -3.62 8.81
N SER A 86 -8.39 -4.91 9.12
CA SER A 86 -9.36 -5.73 9.84
C SER A 86 -9.64 -5.18 11.25
N ASP A 87 -8.60 -4.75 11.95
CA ASP A 87 -8.73 -4.12 13.26
C ASP A 87 -9.54 -2.83 13.16
N PHE A 88 -9.22 -1.94 12.22
CA PHE A 88 -9.99 -0.72 11.96
C PHE A 88 -11.46 -1.03 11.65
N LYS A 89 -11.74 -2.02 10.77
CA LYS A 89 -13.11 -2.50 10.45
C LYS A 89 -13.90 -2.97 11.68
N LYS A 90 -13.23 -3.70 12.59
CA LYS A 90 -13.85 -4.16 13.84
C LYS A 90 -14.10 -3.03 14.82
N LYS A 91 -13.25 -2.00 14.82
CA LYS A 91 -13.37 -0.83 15.70
C LYS A 91 -14.39 0.18 15.18
N SER A 92 -14.52 0.34 13.87
CA SER A 92 -15.46 1.28 13.24
C SER A 92 -16.92 0.95 13.53
N SER A 93 -17.25 -0.30 13.88
CA SER A 93 -18.60 -0.70 14.30
C SER A 93 -18.85 -0.62 15.80
N LYS A 94 -17.80 -0.40 16.61
CA LYS A 94 -17.87 -0.51 18.08
C LYS A 94 -17.51 0.78 18.81
N LEU A 95 -16.67 1.63 18.22
CA LEU A 95 -16.15 2.82 18.86
C LEU A 95 -16.86 4.09 18.34
N PRO A 96 -17.04 5.09 19.21
CA PRO A 96 -17.40 6.44 18.77
C PRO A 96 -16.25 7.08 17.98
N GLN A 97 -16.58 8.10 17.19
CA GLN A 97 -15.67 8.73 16.24
C GLN A 97 -14.36 9.22 16.88
N GLU A 98 -14.42 9.85 18.06
CA GLU A 98 -13.26 10.42 18.76
C GLU A 98 -12.15 9.39 19.03
N HIS A 99 -12.53 8.13 19.29
CA HIS A 99 -11.56 7.05 19.50
C HIS A 99 -11.17 6.38 18.18
N LEU A 100 -12.04 6.41 17.18
CA LEU A 100 -11.78 5.84 15.86
C LEU A 100 -10.71 6.62 15.10
N THR A 101 -10.66 7.95 15.27
CA THR A 101 -9.63 8.82 14.66
C THR A 101 -8.21 8.35 14.97
N LYS A 102 -7.93 7.89 16.21
CA LYS A 102 -6.61 7.35 16.55
C LYS A 102 -6.23 6.12 15.74
N PHE A 103 -7.20 5.25 15.44
CA PHE A 103 -6.98 4.07 14.60
C PHE A 103 -6.87 4.44 13.11
N HIS A 104 -7.65 5.44 12.69
CA HIS A 104 -7.53 6.03 11.36
C HIS A 104 -6.10 6.55 11.14
N ASP A 105 -5.60 7.42 12.02
CA ASP A 105 -4.30 8.07 11.85
C ASP A 105 -3.15 7.06 11.84
N GLN A 106 -3.22 6.04 12.71
CA GLN A 106 -2.23 4.96 12.73
C GLN A 106 -2.23 4.15 11.43
N LEU A 107 -3.41 3.85 10.88
CA LEU A 107 -3.53 3.13 9.62
C LEU A 107 -3.09 4.01 8.45
N MET A 108 -3.49 5.29 8.44
CA MET A 108 -3.12 6.24 7.41
C MET A 108 -1.61 6.45 7.36
N LYS A 109 -0.97 6.66 8.52
CA LYS A 109 0.49 6.74 8.62
C LYS A 109 1.16 5.50 8.02
N TYR A 110 0.68 4.31 8.39
CA TYR A 110 1.22 3.06 7.88
C TYR A 110 1.05 2.90 6.36
N MET A 111 -0.08 3.36 5.80
CA MET A 111 -0.33 3.34 4.36
C MET A 111 0.54 4.36 3.62
N ASN A 112 0.75 5.55 4.20
CA ASN A 112 1.65 6.56 3.63
C ASN A 112 3.10 6.06 3.59
N GLU A 113 3.59 5.41 4.66
CA GLU A 113 4.92 4.79 4.68
C GLU A 113 5.09 3.75 3.56
N ILE A 114 4.04 2.97 3.27
CA ILE A 114 4.03 2.03 2.15
C ILE A 114 4.11 2.78 0.82
N SER A 115 3.22 3.74 0.59
CA SER A 115 3.17 4.51 -0.66
C SER A 115 4.51 5.19 -0.95
N GLU A 116 5.09 5.86 0.04
CA GLU A 116 6.39 6.52 -0.07
C GLU A 116 7.49 5.52 -0.45
N THR A 117 7.53 4.37 0.24
CA THR A 117 8.55 3.34 -0.07
C THR A 117 8.38 2.77 -1.48
N LEU A 118 7.15 2.53 -1.92
CA LEU A 118 6.88 2.02 -3.28
C LEU A 118 7.28 3.05 -4.35
N ASN A 119 6.95 4.33 -4.13
CA ASN A 119 7.34 5.41 -5.05
C ASN A 119 8.86 5.55 -5.12
N ASN A 120 9.56 5.47 -3.98
CA ASN A 120 11.03 5.51 -3.97
C ASN A 120 11.63 4.36 -4.79
N TRP A 121 11.03 3.16 -4.76
CA TRP A 121 11.50 2.08 -5.62
C TRP A 121 11.30 2.37 -7.11
N ILE A 122 10.24 3.07 -7.50
CA ILE A 122 10.05 3.49 -8.90
C ILE A 122 11.14 4.50 -9.29
N ILE A 123 11.35 5.52 -8.46
CA ILE A 123 12.37 6.56 -8.68
C ILE A 123 13.77 5.92 -8.81
N ASP A 124 14.10 4.96 -7.93
CA ASP A 124 15.37 4.23 -7.98
C ASP A 124 15.50 3.45 -9.30
N ILE A 125 14.42 2.81 -9.76
CA ILE A 125 14.42 2.04 -11.01
C ILE A 125 14.63 2.97 -12.22
N GLU A 126 13.93 4.09 -12.27
CA GLU A 126 14.05 5.09 -13.34
C GLU A 126 15.47 5.67 -13.37
N THR A 127 15.95 6.16 -12.22
CA THR A 127 17.30 6.71 -12.07
C THR A 127 18.38 5.74 -12.52
N LEU A 128 18.27 4.45 -12.15
CA LEU A 128 19.23 3.42 -12.54
C LEU A 128 19.12 2.99 -14.00
N THR A 129 17.96 3.21 -14.63
CA THR A 129 17.75 2.92 -16.06
C THR A 129 18.37 4.01 -16.94
N ASP A 130 18.40 5.26 -16.46
CA ASP A 130 18.95 6.41 -17.17
C ASP A 130 20.49 6.50 -17.11
N LEU A 131 21.16 5.66 -16.30
CA LEU A 131 22.61 5.64 -16.22
C LEU A 131 23.24 5.08 -17.51
N PRO A 132 24.26 5.75 -18.10
CA PRO A 132 24.95 5.25 -19.27
C PRO A 132 25.65 3.91 -18.97
N GLU A 133 25.58 2.95 -19.90
CA GLU A 133 26.29 1.68 -19.75
C GLU A 133 27.81 1.93 -19.71
N PRO A 134 28.55 1.27 -18.80
CA PRO A 134 30.00 1.40 -18.77
C PRO A 134 30.60 0.85 -20.09
N PRO A 135 31.64 1.51 -20.65
CA PRO A 135 32.28 1.04 -21.87
C PRO A 135 32.86 -0.37 -21.66
N LYS A 136 32.69 -1.23 -22.68
CA LYS A 136 33.12 -2.64 -22.68
C LYS A 136 34.63 -2.81 -22.73
#